data_AF-A0A1H0Y8X4-F1
#
_entry.id   AF-A0A1H0Y8X4-F1
#
_cell.length_a   1.000
_cell.length_b   1.000
_cell.length_c   1.000
_cell.angle_alpha   90.00
_cell.angle_beta   90.00
_cell.angle_gamma   90.00
#
_symmetry.space_group_name_H-M   'P 1'
#
loop_
_entity.id
_entity.type
_entity.pdbx_description
1 polymer ?
#
loop_
_entity_poly.entity_id
_entity_poly.type
_entity_poly.pdbx_seq_one_letter_code
_entity_poly.pdbx_strand_id
1 'polypeptide(L)'
;MSLSARNWAWAIEEVHHRKIKPGEKLVLLCLAELENTELGYSFPNQETIAKWTSQSTRTVREHLASLELVGAFAIEKRRSPGGRWPHNVYVLNVPNEFRDDDPEWIRNHGWNVA
;
A
#
# COMPACT_ATOMS: atom_id res chain seq x y z
N MET A 1 12.02 1.06 1.25
CA MET A 1 10.81 1.91 1.29
C MET A 1 10.70 2.53 -0.07
N SER A 2 9.52 2.55 -0.68
CA SER A 2 9.38 3.08 -2.04
C SER A 2 9.12 4.58 -2.04
N LEU A 3 9.95 5.32 -2.79
CA LEU A 3 9.72 6.74 -3.04
C LEU A 3 8.49 6.95 -3.93
N SER A 4 8.35 6.12 -4.98
CA SER A 4 7.21 6.16 -5.91
C SER A 4 5.88 5.96 -5.20
N ALA A 5 5.76 4.95 -4.34
CA ALA A 5 4.53 4.70 -3.58
C ALA A 5 4.13 5.89 -2.70
N ARG A 6 5.11 6.50 -2.01
CA ARG A 6 4.86 7.66 -1.15
C ARG A 6 4.42 8.88 -1.96
N ASN A 7 5.11 9.16 -3.08
CA ASN A 7 4.78 10.28 -3.96
C ASN A 7 3.36 10.13 -4.52
N TRP A 8 3.01 8.93 -4.99
CA TRP A 8 1.66 8.63 -5.45
C TRP A 8 0.61 8.80 -4.35
N ALA A 9 0.86 8.26 -3.14
CA ALA A 9 -0.06 8.41 -2.01
C ALA A 9 -0.27 9.88 -1.59
N TRP A 10 0.71 10.76 -1.83
CA TRP A 10 0.53 12.21 -1.67
C TRP A 10 -0.24 12.86 -2.82
N ALA A 11 0.04 12.46 -4.06
CA ALA A 11 -0.58 13.03 -5.26
C ALA A 11 -2.04 12.60 -5.47
N ILE A 12 -2.43 11.44 -4.96
CA ILE A 12 -3.76 10.89 -5.17
C ILE A 12 -4.85 11.77 -4.52
N GLU A 13 -5.84 12.12 -5.32
CA GLU A 13 -7.03 12.87 -4.90
C GLU A 13 -8.31 12.06 -5.09
N GLU A 14 -8.34 11.23 -6.14
CA GLU A 14 -9.45 10.36 -6.49
C GLU A 14 -8.97 9.03 -7.07
N VAL A 15 -9.80 7.98 -6.92
CA VAL A 15 -9.62 6.69 -7.59
C VAL A 15 -10.98 6.23 -8.09
N HIS A 16 -11.06 5.80 -9.35
CA HIS A 16 -12.31 5.44 -10.02
C HIS A 16 -13.45 6.47 -9.79
N HIS A 17 -13.12 7.76 -9.98
CA HIS A 17 -14.05 8.89 -9.81
C HIS A 17 -14.60 9.10 -8.37
N ARG A 18 -13.97 8.48 -7.37
CA ARG A 18 -14.28 8.72 -5.95
C ARG A 18 -13.14 9.45 -5.28
N LYS A 19 -13.44 10.62 -4.70
CA LYS A 19 -12.48 11.34 -3.85
C LYS A 19 -12.03 10.50 -2.66
N ILE A 20 -10.73 10.55 -2.38
CA ILE A 20 -10.13 9.92 -1.21
C ILE A 20 -10.43 10.78 0.03
N LYS A 21 -10.91 10.14 1.10
CA LYS A 21 -11.15 10.82 2.38
C LYS A 21 -9.82 11.05 3.13
N PRO A 22 -9.71 12.07 3.99
CA PRO A 22 -8.46 12.33 4.73
C PRO A 22 -7.95 11.11 5.52
N GLY A 23 -8.83 10.40 6.22
CA GLY A 23 -8.44 9.20 6.99
C GLY A 23 -8.01 8.02 6.11
N GLU A 24 -8.59 7.89 4.92
CA GLU A 24 -8.16 6.91 3.91
C GLU A 24 -6.78 7.29 3.35
N LYS A 25 -6.54 8.57 3.07
CA LYS A 25 -5.23 9.06 2.61
C LYS A 25 -4.13 8.79 3.63
N LEU A 26 -4.41 8.96 4.93
CA LEU A 26 -3.46 8.62 5.99
C LEU A 26 -3.15 7.10 6.03
N VAL A 27 -4.16 6.25 5.84
CA VAL A 27 -3.94 4.79 5.74
C VAL A 27 -3.08 4.46 4.53
N LEU A 28 -3.39 5.04 3.36
CA LEU A 28 -2.63 4.80 2.14
C LEU A 28 -1.17 5.27 2.27
N LEU A 29 -0.93 6.45 2.86
CA LEU A 29 0.40 6.96 3.17
C LEU A 29 1.15 6.01 4.12
N CYS A 30 0.48 5.46 5.14
CA CYS A 30 1.09 4.48 6.04
C CYS A 30 1.49 3.19 5.31
N LEU A 31 0.65 2.70 4.39
CA LEU A 31 0.99 1.52 3.59
C LEU A 31 2.15 1.79 2.63
N ALA A 32 2.18 2.97 1.98
CA ALA A 32 3.26 3.40 1.10
C ALA A 32 4.59 3.55 1.84
N GLU A 33 4.55 4.13 3.04
CA GLU A 33 5.70 4.27 3.93
C GLU A 33 6.33 2.93 4.31
N LEU A 34 5.49 1.91 4.47
CA LEU A 34 5.89 0.57 4.88
C LEU A 34 6.06 -0.39 3.69
N GLU A 35 6.00 0.10 2.45
CA GLU A 35 6.24 -0.73 1.28
C GLU A 35 7.69 -1.21 1.25
N ASN A 36 7.86 -2.52 1.22
CA ASN A 36 9.16 -3.14 1.01
C ASN A 36 9.44 -3.16 -0.50
N THR A 37 10.46 -2.42 -0.91
CA THR A 37 10.88 -2.25 -2.30
C THR A 37 11.45 -3.52 -2.93
N GLU A 38 11.94 -4.48 -2.16
CA GLU A 38 12.41 -5.77 -2.70
C GLU A 38 11.23 -6.73 -2.93
N LEU A 39 10.27 -6.72 -2.02
CA LEU A 39 9.12 -7.63 -2.05
C LEU A 39 7.95 -7.09 -2.90
N GLY A 40 7.85 -5.77 -3.07
CA GLY A 40 6.78 -5.10 -3.83
C GLY A 40 5.47 -4.93 -3.05
N TYR A 41 5.47 -5.07 -1.73
CA TYR A 41 4.28 -4.94 -0.89
C TYR A 41 4.60 -4.50 0.54
N SER A 42 3.58 -4.06 1.27
CA SER A 42 3.65 -3.81 2.72
C SER A 42 2.85 -4.89 3.49
N PHE A 43 3.19 -5.10 4.76
CA PHE A 43 2.52 -6.10 5.62
C PHE A 43 2.29 -5.65 7.08
N PRO A 44 1.94 -4.37 7.36
CA PRO A 44 1.59 -3.97 8.72
C PRO A 44 0.32 -4.65 9.22
N ASN A 45 0.29 -5.01 10.50
CA ASN A 45 -0.98 -5.38 11.13
C ASN A 45 -1.87 -4.14 11.33
N GLN A 46 -3.18 -4.35 11.51
CA GLN A 46 -4.14 -3.24 11.62
C GLN A 46 -3.91 -2.36 12.85
N GLU A 47 -3.33 -2.90 13.92
CA GLU A 47 -2.95 -2.13 15.13
C GLU A 47 -1.81 -1.15 14.83
N THR A 48 -0.84 -1.56 14.01
CA THR A 48 0.26 -0.70 13.56
C THR A 48 -0.27 0.46 12.72
N ILE A 49 -1.16 0.16 11.76
CA ILE A 49 -1.81 1.20 10.94
C ILE A 49 -2.62 2.16 11.82
N ALA A 50 -3.39 1.62 12.77
CA ALA A 50 -4.18 2.41 13.71
C ALA A 50 -3.31 3.37 14.53
N LYS A 51 -2.21 2.86 15.10
CA LYS A 51 -1.24 3.65 15.86
C LYS A 51 -0.62 4.76 15.00
N TRP A 52 -0.13 4.44 13.81
CA TRP A 52 0.57 5.39 12.95
C TRP A 52 -0.35 6.48 12.40
N THR A 53 -1.60 6.13 12.12
CA THR A 53 -2.58 7.08 11.58
C THR A 53 -3.43 7.76 12.66
N SER A 54 -3.23 7.43 13.93
CA SER A 54 -4.04 7.92 15.06
C SER A 54 -5.54 7.67 14.89
N GLN A 55 -5.89 6.48 14.39
CA GLN A 55 -7.26 6.04 14.15
C GLN A 55 -7.59 4.82 15.00
N SER A 56 -8.89 4.55 15.20
CA SER A 56 -9.31 3.29 15.81
C SER A 56 -9.08 2.12 14.85
N THR A 57 -8.85 0.90 15.38
CA THR A 57 -8.72 -0.30 14.54
C THR A 57 -10.00 -0.58 13.74
N ARG A 58 -11.17 -0.19 14.24
CA ARG A 58 -12.44 -0.25 13.49
C ARG A 58 -12.41 0.68 12.28
N THR A 59 -12.04 1.94 12.47
CA THR A 59 -11.95 2.94 11.39
C THR A 59 -10.92 2.51 10.34
N VAL A 60 -9.77 1.97 10.77
CA VAL A 60 -8.76 1.42 9.85
C VAL A 60 -9.35 0.30 8.99
N ARG A 61 -10.12 -0.64 9.56
CA ARG A 61 -10.77 -1.71 8.78
C ARG A 61 -11.73 -1.15 7.74
N GLU A 62 -12.54 -0.17 8.12
CA GLU A 62 -13.48 0.49 7.21
C GLU A 62 -12.74 1.22 6.07
N HIS A 63 -11.65 1.93 6.37
CA HIS A 63 -10.82 2.59 5.36
C HIS A 63 -10.08 1.60 4.46
N LEU A 64 -9.54 0.51 5.00
CA LEU A 64 -8.90 -0.53 4.20
C LEU A 64 -9.89 -1.15 3.20
N ALA A 65 -11.09 -1.52 3.66
CA ALA A 65 -12.14 -2.06 2.79
C ALA A 65 -12.59 -1.05 1.73
N SER A 66 -12.74 0.23 2.09
CA SER A 66 -13.12 1.30 1.17
C SER A 66 -12.05 1.57 0.10
N LEU A 67 -10.77 1.51 0.47
CA LEU A 67 -9.64 1.71 -0.44
C LEU A 67 -9.42 0.53 -1.38
N GLU A 68 -9.55 -0.71 -0.87
CA GLU A 68 -9.51 -1.91 -1.69
C GLU A 68 -10.66 -1.94 -2.70
N LEU A 69 -11.88 -1.58 -2.27
CA LEU A 69 -13.06 -1.52 -3.13
C LEU A 69 -12.86 -0.56 -4.32
N VAL A 70 -12.13 0.54 -4.12
CA VAL A 70 -11.80 1.48 -5.20
C VAL A 70 -10.45 1.21 -5.84
N GLY A 71 -9.85 0.05 -5.63
CA GLY A 71 -8.65 -0.36 -6.37
C GLY A 71 -7.41 0.47 -6.06
N ALA A 72 -7.32 1.14 -4.91
CA ALA A 72 -6.06 1.78 -4.51
C ALA A 72 -4.98 0.73 -4.18
N PHE A 73 -5.39 -0.44 -3.70
CA PHE A 73 -4.50 -1.58 -3.48
C PHE A 73 -5.30 -2.88 -3.50
N ALA A 74 -4.60 -4.01 -3.54
CA ALA A 74 -5.17 -5.32 -3.30
C ALA A 74 -4.68 -5.91 -1.98
N ILE A 75 -5.56 -6.63 -1.26
CA ILE A 75 -5.15 -7.43 -0.10
C ILE A 75 -4.93 -8.87 -0.53
N GLU A 76 -3.71 -9.35 -0.34
CA GLU A 76 -3.36 -10.75 -0.60
C GLU A 76 -3.05 -11.50 0.70
N LYS A 77 -3.40 -12.78 0.76
CA LYS A 77 -2.96 -13.67 1.85
C LYS A 77 -1.67 -14.37 1.44
N ARG A 78 -0.55 -13.98 2.04
CA ARG A 78 0.74 -14.65 1.80
C ARG A 78 1.16 -15.50 2.98
N ARG A 79 1.64 -16.71 2.68
CA ARG A 79 2.26 -17.60 3.67
C ARG A 79 3.74 -17.26 3.77
N SER A 80 4.25 -17.15 4.99
CA SER A 80 5.69 -17.07 5.21
C SER A 80 6.34 -18.44 4.93
N PRO A 81 7.58 -18.46 4.40
CA PRO A 81 8.38 -19.69 4.36
C PRO A 81 8.48 -20.25 5.79
N GLY A 82 8.05 -21.51 6.00
CA GLY A 82 8.04 -22.15 7.32
C GLY A 82 6.67 -22.37 7.95
N GLY A 83 5.56 -22.21 7.21
CA GLY A 83 4.24 -22.72 7.64
C GLY A 83 3.53 -21.88 8.70
N ARG A 84 3.94 -20.62 8.90
CA ARG A 84 3.17 -19.68 9.71
C ARG A 84 1.83 -19.37 9.06
N TRP A 85 0.85 -18.99 9.88
CA TRP A 85 -0.45 -18.53 9.42
C TRP A 85 -0.30 -17.43 8.35
N PRO A 86 -1.09 -17.49 7.27
CA PRO A 86 -1.04 -16.46 6.24
C PRO A 86 -1.38 -15.10 6.83
N HIS A 87 -0.58 -14.10 6.50
CA HIS A 87 -0.83 -12.70 6.87
C HIS A 87 -1.31 -11.93 5.64
N ASN A 88 -2.04 -10.85 5.91
CA ASN A 88 -2.43 -9.92 4.86
C ASN A 88 -1.20 -9.12 4.44
N VAL A 89 -0.99 -9.03 3.13
CA VAL A 89 -0.07 -8.07 2.51
C VAL A 89 -0.89 -7.12 1.66
N TYR A 90 -0.40 -5.89 1.53
CA TYR A 90 -1.04 -4.84 0.74
C TYR A 90 -0.15 -4.51 -0.45
N VAL A 91 -0.66 -4.75 -1.65
CA VAL A 91 0.01 -4.47 -2.92
C VAL A 91 -0.59 -3.18 -3.48
N LEU A 92 0.19 -2.11 -3.49
CA LEU A 92 -0.27 -0.79 -3.91
C LEU A 92 -0.35 -0.70 -5.43
N ASN A 93 -1.47 -0.17 -5.95
CA ASN A 93 -1.67 0.07 -7.38
C ASN A 93 -1.06 1.41 -7.80
N VAL A 94 0.24 1.57 -7.56
CA VAL A 94 1.00 2.76 -7.92
C VAL A 94 1.13 2.83 -9.45
N PRO A 95 0.74 3.93 -10.10
CA PRO A 95 0.88 4.09 -11.54
C PRO A 95 2.35 4.03 -11.99
N ASN A 96 2.59 3.53 -13.20
CA ASN A 96 3.94 3.34 -13.73
C ASN A 96 4.74 4.66 -13.81
N GLU A 97 4.09 5.78 -14.12
CA GLU A 97 4.74 7.10 -14.11
C GLU A 97 5.43 7.45 -12.78
N PHE A 98 4.93 6.95 -11.64
CA PHE A 98 5.64 7.09 -10.38
C PHE A 98 6.75 6.05 -10.23
N ARG A 99 6.49 4.79 -10.63
CA ARG A 99 7.45 3.67 -10.50
C ARG A 99 8.70 3.88 -11.36
N ASP A 100 8.54 4.43 -12.55
CA ASP A 100 9.60 4.72 -13.52
C ASP A 100 10.56 5.83 -13.01
N ASP A 101 10.10 6.63 -12.04
CA ASP A 101 10.88 7.68 -11.38
C ASP A 101 11.55 7.22 -10.07
N ASP A 102 11.42 5.95 -9.69
CA ASP A 102 11.98 5.37 -8.46
C ASP A 102 13.13 4.40 -8.78
N PRO A 103 14.40 4.84 -8.68
CA PRO A 103 15.56 4.02 -9.01
C PRO A 103 15.67 2.76 -8.14
N GLU A 104 15.19 2.82 -6.89
CA GLU A 104 15.21 1.67 -5.98
C GLU A 104 14.19 0.62 -6.44
N TRP A 105 13.00 1.07 -6.82
CA TRP A 105 11.98 0.22 -7.42
C TRP A 105 12.47 -0.43 -8.72
N ILE A 106 13.01 0.36 -9.64
CA ILE A 106 13.55 -0.14 -10.92
C ILE A 106 14.65 -1.16 -10.69
N ARG A 107 15.57 -0.93 -9.75
CA ARG A 107 16.64 -1.88 -9.45
C ARG A 107 16.10 -3.25 -9.03
N ASN A 108 15.01 -3.28 -8.27
CA ASN A 108 14.46 -4.51 -7.71
C ASN A 108 13.44 -5.20 -8.64
N HIS A 109 12.74 -4.44 -9.50
CA HIS A 109 11.62 -4.95 -10.32
C HIS A 109 11.76 -4.74 -11.83
N GLY A 110 12.72 -3.93 -12.28
CA GLY A 110 12.87 -3.47 -13.67
C GLY A 110 13.32 -4.53 -14.68
N TRP A 111 13.59 -5.77 -14.24
CA TRP A 111 13.89 -6.91 -15.12
C TRP A 111 12.66 -7.73 -15.53
N ASN A 112 11.45 -7.39 -15.04
CA ASN A 112 10.21 -8.10 -15.37
C ASN A 112 9.49 -7.59 -16.63
N VAL A 113 10.22 -6.97 -17.57
CA VAL A 113 9.74 -6.69 -18.93
C VAL A 113 10.34 -7.72 -19.89
N ALA A 114 9.72 -8.90 -19.94
CA ALA A 114 9.87 -9.88 -21.01
C ALA A 114 8.51 -10.48 -21.34
#